data_AF-A0A2V6SPF1-F1
#
_entry.id   AF-A0A2V6SPF1-F1
#
_cell.length_a   1.000
_cell.length_b   1.000
_cell.length_c   1.000
_cell.angle_alpha   90.00
_cell.angle_beta   90.00
_cell.angle_gamma   90.00
#
_symmetry.space_group_name_H-M   'P 1'
#
loop_
_entity.id
_entity.type
_entity.pdbx_description
1 polymer ?
#
loop_
_entity_poly.entity_id
_entity_poly.type
_entity_poly.pdbx_seq_one_letter_code
_entity_poly.pdbx_strand_id
1 'polypeptide(L)'
;MVGAETVAPAEPAEAHTAPPPGGAFDALPPAVWEGILDCVHCGICLPQCPTYRVLGQEMDTPRGRIYLMRAAAEGRIGLTPNFVTHMDRCLGCRACETACPAGVPFGRLLEEVRGQIERKVPRPVSRRLLGRLILGVFPEPRRLASVLRLMRLYQRSGLQGLVRRAGLLRRFPRLQTMERLIPVLGPMTNGRALREAAPHGPCRGTVALLTGCVQAVLFPEVNRATVLLLARAGFRVVIPEGQRCCGALHLHWGDREAARRLARTNVEAIGNVDWIVTNAAGCGTAMREYGHLLDGDPAAAALAARVRDVSELLAEHLPEPRHALPLTVTYHDPCHLVHGQRVREAPRALLRAIPGLA
;
A
#
# COMPACT_ATOMS: atom_id res chain seq x y z
N MET A 1 -13.46 64.01 9.01
CA MET A 1 -12.06 63.56 9.20
C MET A 1 -12.10 62.39 10.15
N VAL A 2 -12.25 61.18 9.61
CA VAL A 2 -12.38 59.93 10.37
C VAL A 2 -10.98 59.33 10.44
N GLY A 3 -10.50 59.07 11.66
CA GLY A 3 -9.14 58.60 11.93
C GLY A 3 -8.86 57.25 11.29
N ALA A 4 -7.71 57.13 10.65
CA ALA A 4 -7.17 55.88 10.16
C ALA A 4 -6.61 55.08 11.35
N GLU A 5 -7.35 54.09 11.83
CA GLU A 5 -6.80 53.05 12.70
C GLU A 5 -5.92 52.13 11.84
N THR A 6 -4.62 52.22 12.06
CA THR A 6 -3.62 51.29 11.52
C THR A 6 -3.82 49.94 12.17
N VAL A 7 -4.41 48.99 11.44
CA VAL A 7 -4.43 47.58 11.82
C VAL A 7 -2.98 47.07 11.76
N ALA A 8 -2.41 46.76 12.93
CA ALA A 8 -1.11 46.13 13.02
C ALA A 8 -1.14 44.77 12.27
N PRO A 9 -0.09 44.40 11.54
CA PRO A 9 0.00 43.09 10.91
C PRO A 9 -0.09 42.02 12.01
N ALA A 10 -1.00 41.06 11.83
CA ALA A 10 -1.08 39.89 12.69
C ALA A 10 0.28 39.20 12.71
N GLU A 11 0.85 39.01 13.89
CA GLU A 11 2.05 38.18 14.06
C GLU A 11 1.78 36.79 13.43
N PRO A 12 2.76 36.22 12.70
CA PRO A 12 2.61 34.88 12.18
C PRO A 12 2.38 33.93 13.36
N ALA A 13 1.24 33.25 13.37
CA ALA A 13 0.93 32.24 14.36
C ALA A 13 2.12 31.29 14.48
N GLU A 14 2.71 31.18 15.67
CA GLU A 14 3.76 30.22 15.95
C GLU A 14 3.32 28.86 15.43
N ALA A 15 3.97 28.38 14.37
CA ALA A 15 3.71 27.05 13.85
C ALA A 15 4.01 26.07 14.97
N HIS A 16 2.97 25.52 15.60
CA HIS A 16 3.13 24.48 16.62
C HIS A 16 3.76 23.26 15.94
N THR A 17 5.09 23.17 15.97
CA THR A 17 5.89 22.11 15.33
C THR A 17 5.74 20.75 16.02
N ALA A 18 5.07 20.71 17.18
CA ALA A 18 4.79 19.51 17.94
C ALA A 18 3.47 19.62 18.73
N PRO A 19 2.80 18.49 19.04
CA PRO A 19 1.69 18.47 19.97
C PRO A 19 2.14 18.84 21.40
N PRO A 20 1.23 19.33 22.26
CA PRO A 20 1.55 19.62 23.65
C PRO A 20 1.99 18.35 24.40
N PRO A 21 2.86 18.49 25.43
CA PRO A 21 3.29 17.35 26.24
C PRO A 21 2.11 16.71 26.99
N GLY A 22 2.23 15.43 27.32
CA GLY A 22 1.18 14.68 28.05
C GLY A 22 0.13 14.00 27.18
N GLY A 23 0.31 14.00 25.86
CA GLY A 23 -0.50 13.23 24.91
C GLY A 23 -0.41 11.71 25.07
N ALA A 24 -1.38 11.00 24.49
CA ALA A 24 -1.40 9.54 24.49
C ALA A 24 -0.36 8.91 23.54
N PHE A 25 0.21 9.71 22.63
CA PHE A 25 1.20 9.30 21.66
C PHE A 25 2.63 9.54 22.13
N ASP A 26 3.57 8.74 21.63
CA ASP A 26 4.99 9.11 21.57
C ASP A 26 5.12 10.32 20.64
N ALA A 27 6.26 11.02 20.69
CA ALA A 27 6.55 12.16 19.83
C ALA A 27 6.14 11.87 18.37
N LEU A 28 5.24 12.69 17.84
CA LEU A 28 4.80 12.60 16.45
C LEU A 28 5.82 13.32 15.56
N PRO A 29 6.14 12.78 14.37
CA PRO A 29 6.91 13.53 13.39
C PRO A 29 6.20 14.85 13.04
N PRO A 30 6.92 15.97 12.82
CA PRO A 30 6.30 17.27 12.52
C PRO A 30 5.27 17.21 11.38
N ALA A 31 5.62 16.56 10.27
CA ALA A 31 4.72 16.38 9.13
C ALA A 31 3.43 15.61 9.44
N VAL A 32 3.44 14.72 10.45
CA VAL A 32 2.22 14.03 10.91
C VAL A 32 1.36 14.97 11.74
N TRP A 33 1.98 15.76 12.61
CA TRP A 33 1.27 16.72 13.44
C TRP A 33 0.63 17.83 12.60
N GLU A 34 1.38 18.41 11.66
CA GLU A 34 0.88 19.39 10.69
C GLU A 34 -0.31 18.83 9.90
N GLY A 35 -0.18 17.61 9.36
CA GLY A 35 -1.28 16.98 8.63
C GLY A 35 -2.54 16.71 9.48
N ILE A 36 -2.41 16.54 10.79
CA ILE A 36 -3.56 16.48 11.70
C ILE A 36 -4.23 17.86 11.82
N LEU A 37 -3.45 18.93 11.89
CA LEU A 37 -3.95 20.30 12.02
C LEU A 37 -4.57 20.85 10.72
N ASP A 38 -4.11 20.39 9.56
CA ASP A 38 -4.65 20.77 8.24
C ASP A 38 -6.13 20.42 8.04
N CYS A 39 -6.66 19.49 8.85
CA CYS A 39 -8.05 19.09 8.76
C CYS A 39 -9.00 20.15 9.34
N VAL A 40 -9.56 20.98 8.45
CA VAL A 40 -10.61 21.98 8.78
C VAL A 40 -12.00 21.40 9.05
N HIS A 41 -12.14 20.08 9.10
CA HIS A 41 -13.39 19.40 9.46
C HIS A 41 -14.60 19.83 8.58
N CYS A 42 -14.41 19.91 7.25
CA CYS A 42 -15.44 20.39 6.29
C CYS A 42 -16.46 19.33 5.86
N GLY A 43 -16.08 18.04 5.80
CA GLY A 43 -17.03 16.94 5.55
C GLY A 43 -16.97 16.29 4.15
N ILE A 44 -16.18 16.82 3.23
CA ILE A 44 -16.09 16.31 1.84
C ILE A 44 -15.63 14.84 1.79
N CYS A 45 -14.90 14.39 2.81
CA CYS A 45 -14.43 13.01 2.90
C CYS A 45 -15.50 11.98 3.31
N LEU A 46 -16.67 12.41 3.79
CA LEU A 46 -17.77 11.53 4.24
C LEU A 46 -18.30 10.63 3.11
N PRO A 47 -18.81 11.15 1.98
CA PRO A 47 -19.37 10.31 0.91
C PRO A 47 -18.32 9.40 0.24
N GLN A 48 -17.04 9.74 0.38
CA GLN A 48 -15.92 8.97 -0.19
C GLN A 48 -15.49 7.82 0.73
N CYS A 49 -15.90 7.83 1.99
CA CYS A 49 -15.46 6.86 2.97
C CYS A 49 -16.36 5.60 2.94
N PRO A 50 -15.84 4.43 2.53
CA PRO A 50 -16.66 3.22 2.46
C PRO A 50 -17.15 2.76 3.83
N THR A 51 -16.35 2.97 4.89
CA THR A 51 -16.74 2.59 6.25
C THR A 51 -17.88 3.47 6.78
N TYR A 52 -17.87 4.76 6.45
CA TYR A 52 -18.98 5.66 6.80
C TYR A 52 -20.26 5.29 6.05
N ARG A 53 -20.18 5.01 4.74
CA ARG A 53 -21.34 4.60 3.94
C ARG A 53 -22.04 3.36 4.49
N VAL A 54 -21.30 2.46 5.13
CA VAL A 54 -21.85 1.23 5.73
C VAL A 54 -22.30 1.45 7.17
N LEU A 55 -21.52 2.16 7.98
CA LEU A 55 -21.75 2.25 9.43
C LEU A 55 -22.55 3.48 9.87
N GLY A 56 -22.59 4.54 9.07
CA GLY A 56 -23.23 5.81 9.40
C GLY A 56 -22.56 6.59 10.55
N GLN A 57 -21.39 6.15 11.03
CA GLN A 57 -20.69 6.73 12.18
C GLN A 57 -19.61 7.71 11.74
N GLU A 58 -19.72 8.98 12.14
CA GLU A 58 -18.72 10.00 11.75
C GLU A 58 -17.31 9.69 12.28
N MET A 59 -17.21 9.04 13.45
CA MET A 59 -15.93 8.59 14.01
C MET A 59 -15.23 7.53 13.13
N ASP A 60 -15.99 6.87 12.25
CA ASP A 60 -15.50 5.95 11.22
C ASP A 60 -15.29 6.64 9.86
N THR A 61 -15.18 7.96 9.81
CA THR A 61 -14.73 8.76 8.65
C THR A 61 -13.26 9.17 8.78
N PRO A 62 -12.62 9.69 7.72
CA PRO A 62 -11.26 10.26 7.81
C PRO A 62 -11.20 11.46 8.75
N ARG A 63 -12.15 12.41 8.66
CA ARG A 63 -12.13 13.61 9.53
C ARG A 63 -12.41 13.28 10.98
N GLY A 64 -13.35 12.38 11.27
CA GLY A 64 -13.64 11.94 12.63
C GLY A 64 -12.44 11.21 13.24
N ARG A 65 -11.71 10.43 12.43
CA ARG A 65 -10.44 9.84 12.86
C ARG A 65 -9.36 10.88 13.11
N ILE A 66 -9.18 11.86 12.24
CA ILE A 66 -8.21 12.95 12.46
C ILE A 66 -8.56 13.73 13.73
N TYR A 67 -9.85 13.98 13.98
CA TYR A 67 -10.32 14.60 15.22
C TYR A 67 -9.93 13.76 16.46
N LEU A 68 -10.12 12.45 16.41
CA LEU A 68 -9.65 11.53 17.46
C LEU A 68 -8.14 11.54 17.61
N MET A 69 -7.39 11.52 16.50
CA MET A 69 -5.93 11.57 16.52
C MET A 69 -5.45 12.85 17.22
N ARG A 70 -6.03 14.00 16.86
CA ARG A 70 -5.74 15.28 17.51
C ARG A 70 -6.05 15.24 19.01
N ALA A 71 -7.24 14.77 19.38
CA ALA A 71 -7.63 14.66 20.79
C ALA A 71 -6.69 13.75 21.59
N ALA A 72 -6.22 12.65 21.00
CA ALA A 72 -5.26 11.76 21.63
C ALA A 72 -3.87 12.39 21.74
N ALA A 73 -3.41 13.09 20.69
CA ALA A 73 -2.15 13.82 20.67
C ALA A 73 -2.11 14.95 21.71
N GLU A 74 -3.23 15.63 21.92
CA GLU A 74 -3.37 16.72 22.90
C GLU A 74 -3.67 16.23 24.33
N GLY A 75 -3.75 14.92 24.56
CA GLY A 75 -4.03 14.34 25.89
C GLY A 75 -5.48 14.46 26.35
N ARG A 76 -6.40 14.92 25.49
CA ARG A 76 -7.85 15.00 25.79
C ARG A 76 -8.49 13.62 25.90
N ILE A 77 -7.95 12.61 25.21
CA ILE A 77 -8.38 11.22 25.30
C ILE A 77 -7.16 10.28 25.32
N GLY A 78 -7.32 9.09 25.90
CA GLY A 78 -6.33 8.01 25.80
C GLY A 78 -6.56 7.10 24.59
N LEU A 79 -5.66 6.13 24.38
CA LEU A 79 -5.80 5.04 23.38
C LEU A 79 -6.80 3.98 23.85
N THR A 80 -8.05 4.39 24.08
CA THR A 80 -9.12 3.53 24.57
C THR A 80 -9.52 2.45 23.55
N PRO A 81 -10.21 1.38 23.96
CA PRO A 81 -10.75 0.38 23.03
C PRO A 81 -11.64 0.98 21.92
N ASN A 82 -12.40 2.04 22.21
CA ASN A 82 -13.21 2.73 21.22
C ASN A 82 -12.35 3.49 20.20
N PHE A 83 -11.32 4.21 20.66
CA PHE A 83 -10.35 4.87 19.78
C PHE A 83 -9.72 3.84 18.82
N VAL A 84 -9.23 2.73 19.36
CA VAL A 84 -8.60 1.66 18.59
C VAL A 84 -9.57 1.05 17.58
N THR A 85 -10.83 0.84 17.97
CA THR A 85 -11.87 0.30 17.08
C THR A 85 -12.07 1.18 15.86
N HIS A 86 -12.15 2.50 16.03
CA HIS A 86 -12.32 3.43 14.92
C HIS A 86 -11.11 3.43 13.98
N MET A 87 -9.89 3.34 14.52
CA MET A 87 -8.66 3.26 13.70
C MET A 87 -8.54 1.92 12.95
N ASP A 88 -8.88 0.81 13.60
CA ASP A 88 -8.81 -0.54 13.01
C ASP A 88 -9.87 -0.75 11.92
N ARG A 89 -11.03 -0.09 12.01
CA ARG A 89 -12.08 -0.15 10.98
C ARG A 89 -11.67 0.49 9.66
N CYS A 90 -10.69 1.40 9.65
CA CYS A 90 -10.27 2.05 8.43
C CYS A 90 -9.68 1.04 7.43
N LEU A 91 -10.13 1.06 6.18
CA LEU A 91 -9.57 0.18 5.15
C LEU A 91 -8.20 0.65 4.62
N GLY A 92 -7.80 1.90 4.89
CA GLY A 92 -6.58 2.47 4.33
C GLY A 92 -6.64 2.67 2.81
N CYS A 93 -7.84 2.81 2.23
CA CYS A 93 -8.04 2.99 0.78
C CYS A 93 -7.58 4.35 0.24
N ARG A 94 -7.41 5.35 1.12
CA ARG A 94 -6.97 6.71 0.80
C ARG A 94 -7.87 7.52 -0.16
N ALA A 95 -9.09 7.06 -0.45
CA ALA A 95 -10.07 7.80 -1.27
C ALA A 95 -10.31 9.25 -0.76
N CYS A 96 -10.24 9.41 0.56
CA CYS A 96 -10.34 10.68 1.25
C CYS A 96 -9.23 11.67 0.92
N GLU A 97 -8.01 11.21 0.60
CA GLU A 97 -6.90 12.11 0.26
C GLU A 97 -7.17 12.78 -1.08
N THR A 98 -7.68 12.02 -2.05
CA THR A 98 -8.02 12.59 -3.37
C THR A 98 -9.17 13.58 -3.30
N ALA A 99 -10.10 13.39 -2.37
CA ALA A 99 -11.24 14.29 -2.20
C ALA A 99 -10.95 15.49 -1.28
N CYS A 100 -9.84 15.48 -0.54
CA CYS A 100 -9.54 16.51 0.44
C CYS A 100 -9.00 17.78 -0.22
N PRO A 101 -9.70 18.93 -0.15
CA PRO A 101 -9.18 20.17 -0.71
C PRO A 101 -7.96 20.72 0.06
N ALA A 102 -7.85 20.38 1.35
CA ALA A 102 -6.70 20.75 2.18
C ALA A 102 -5.48 19.84 1.96
N GLY A 103 -5.60 18.77 1.16
CA GLY A 103 -4.47 17.89 0.85
C GLY A 103 -3.96 17.04 2.02
N VAL A 104 -4.77 16.83 3.07
CA VAL A 104 -4.39 16.07 4.27
C VAL A 104 -3.85 14.68 3.91
N PRO A 105 -2.61 14.31 4.30
CA PRO A 105 -1.98 13.03 3.96
C PRO A 105 -2.47 11.89 4.87
N PHE A 106 -3.77 11.64 4.87
CA PHE A 106 -4.46 10.78 5.85
C PHE A 106 -3.85 9.39 6.03
N GLY A 107 -3.35 8.75 4.98
CA GLY A 107 -2.71 7.45 5.00
C GLY A 107 -1.47 7.43 5.89
N ARG A 108 -0.63 8.47 5.83
CA ARG A 108 0.55 8.62 6.69
C ARG A 108 0.15 8.79 8.16
N LEU A 109 -0.87 9.61 8.40
CA LEU A 109 -1.42 9.83 9.75
C LEU A 109 -1.94 8.50 10.33
N LEU A 110 -2.72 7.75 9.54
CA LEU A 110 -3.27 6.46 9.93
C LEU A 110 -2.17 5.45 10.23
N GLU A 111 -1.14 5.37 9.38
CA GLU A 111 -0.03 4.42 9.55
C GLU A 111 0.80 4.75 10.80
N GLU A 112 1.12 6.01 11.07
CA GLU A 112 1.78 6.46 12.31
C GLU A 112 0.96 6.04 13.54
N VAL A 113 -0.32 6.38 13.55
CA VAL A 113 -1.24 6.11 14.66
C VAL A 113 -1.42 4.60 14.87
N ARG A 114 -1.51 3.81 13.81
CA ARG A 114 -1.53 2.34 13.92
C ARG A 114 -0.25 1.79 14.50
N GLY A 115 0.90 2.36 14.17
CA GLY A 115 2.17 2.02 14.78
C GLY A 115 2.19 2.27 16.28
N GLN A 116 1.67 3.41 16.71
CA GLN A 116 1.51 3.76 18.12
C GLN A 116 0.57 2.78 18.84
N ILE A 117 -0.58 2.46 18.23
CA ILE A 117 -1.53 1.49 18.77
C ILE A 117 -0.87 0.11 18.92
N GLU A 118 -0.15 -0.37 17.90
CA GLU A 118 0.47 -1.71 17.95
C GLU A 118 1.54 -1.81 19.04
N ARG A 119 2.29 -0.72 19.31
CA ARG A 119 3.28 -0.68 20.41
C ARG A 119 2.64 -0.56 21.79
N LYS A 120 1.65 0.33 21.94
CA LYS A 120 1.15 0.75 23.26
C LYS A 120 -0.07 -0.03 23.74
N VAL A 121 -0.90 -0.55 22.83
CA VAL A 121 -2.16 -1.20 23.20
C VAL A 121 -2.00 -2.71 23.24
N PRO A 122 -2.25 -3.38 24.39
CA PRO A 122 -2.25 -4.83 24.45
C PRO A 122 -3.26 -5.44 23.47
N ARG A 123 -2.80 -6.40 22.67
CA ARG A 123 -3.62 -7.11 21.69
C ARG A 123 -3.89 -8.54 22.18
N PRO A 124 -5.07 -9.11 21.88
CA PRO A 124 -5.35 -10.52 22.19
C PRO A 124 -4.26 -11.44 21.64
N VAL A 125 -3.90 -12.49 22.39
CA VAL A 125 -2.84 -13.44 22.01
C VAL A 125 -3.12 -14.05 20.63
N SER A 126 -4.39 -14.32 20.31
CA SER A 126 -4.81 -14.82 19.00
C SER A 126 -4.47 -13.85 17.85
N ARG A 127 -4.67 -12.54 18.03
CA ARG A 127 -4.29 -11.51 17.04
C ARG A 127 -2.77 -11.44 16.89
N ARG A 128 -2.03 -11.51 18.00
CA ARG A 128 -0.55 -11.49 17.97
C ARG A 128 0.02 -12.71 17.24
N LEU A 129 -0.52 -13.90 17.51
CA LEU A 129 -0.11 -15.13 16.83
C LEU A 129 -0.46 -15.09 15.33
N LEU A 130 -1.67 -14.63 15.00
CA LEU A 130 -2.07 -14.43 13.60
C LEU A 130 -1.16 -13.44 12.88
N GLY A 131 -0.80 -12.33 13.52
CA GLY A 131 0.15 -11.35 12.99
C GLY A 131 1.53 -11.95 12.72
N ARG A 132 2.08 -12.70 13.69
CA ARG A 132 3.36 -13.41 13.53
C ARG A 132 3.32 -14.41 12.37
N LEU A 133 2.20 -15.12 12.19
CA LEU A 133 2.03 -16.03 11.07
C LEU A 133 1.98 -15.28 9.74
N ILE A 134 1.11 -14.26 9.62
CA ILE A 134 0.92 -13.50 8.38
C ILE A 134 2.22 -12.78 7.98
N LEU A 135 2.79 -12.00 8.89
CA LEU A 135 4.02 -11.23 8.64
C LEU A 135 5.27 -12.12 8.56
N GLY A 136 5.22 -13.34 9.10
CA GLY A 136 6.31 -14.31 8.98
C GLY A 136 6.27 -15.15 7.70
N VAL A 137 5.11 -15.27 7.05
CA VAL A 137 4.91 -16.12 5.86
C VAL A 137 4.80 -15.31 4.57
N PHE A 138 3.89 -14.34 4.49
CA PHE A 138 3.59 -13.63 3.24
C PHE A 138 4.77 -12.79 2.72
N PRO A 139 5.55 -12.09 3.58
CA PRO A 139 6.71 -11.34 3.14
C PRO A 139 7.90 -12.19 2.69
N GLU A 140 7.91 -13.49 2.98
CA GLU A 140 9.01 -14.42 2.69
C GLU A 140 8.63 -15.41 1.58
N PRO A 141 9.09 -15.19 0.34
CA PRO A 141 8.69 -16.01 -0.81
C PRO A 141 8.93 -17.51 -0.62
N ARG A 142 10.01 -17.92 0.06
CA ARG A 142 10.32 -19.35 0.29
C ARG A 142 9.31 -20.02 1.22
N ARG A 143 8.89 -19.31 2.27
CA ARG A 143 7.88 -19.77 3.23
C ARG A 143 6.50 -19.79 2.59
N LEU A 144 6.13 -18.71 1.90
CA LEU A 144 4.87 -18.63 1.16
C LEU A 144 4.76 -19.76 0.11
N ALA A 145 5.80 -19.97 -0.70
CA ALA A 145 5.82 -21.06 -1.67
C ALA A 145 5.64 -22.43 -1.02
N SER A 146 6.22 -22.65 0.16
CA SER A 146 6.08 -23.91 0.90
C SER A 146 4.65 -24.13 1.39
N VAL A 147 4.02 -23.09 1.94
CA VAL A 147 2.61 -23.13 2.37
C VAL A 147 1.68 -23.40 1.18
N LEU A 148 1.91 -22.72 0.05
CA LEU A 148 1.10 -22.91 -1.16
C LEU A 148 1.29 -24.30 -1.78
N ARG A 149 2.50 -24.88 -1.74
CA ARG A 149 2.72 -26.28 -2.15
C ARG A 149 1.92 -27.26 -1.31
N LEU A 150 1.92 -27.09 0.02
CA LEU A 150 1.14 -27.93 0.92
C LEU A 150 -0.36 -27.76 0.68
N MET A 151 -0.81 -26.52 0.48
CA MET A 151 -2.21 -26.22 0.18
C MET A 151 -2.65 -26.84 -1.16
N ARG A 152 -1.77 -26.84 -2.16
CA ARG A 152 -2.00 -27.53 -3.43
C ARG A 152 -2.08 -29.04 -3.24
N LEU A 153 -1.22 -29.63 -2.41
CA LEU A 153 -1.29 -31.06 -2.09
C LEU A 153 -2.63 -31.41 -1.40
N TYR A 154 -3.07 -30.58 -0.47
CA TYR A 154 -4.38 -30.69 0.20
C TYR A 154 -5.56 -30.63 -0.79
N GLN A 155 -5.48 -29.78 -1.81
CA GLN A 155 -6.48 -29.72 -2.89
C GLN A 155 -6.44 -30.95 -3.79
N ARG A 156 -5.24 -31.37 -4.20
CA ARG A 156 -5.06 -32.49 -5.15
C ARG A 156 -5.33 -33.86 -4.56
N SER A 157 -5.13 -34.04 -3.26
CA SER A 157 -5.44 -35.31 -2.58
C SER A 157 -6.94 -35.56 -2.41
N GLY A 158 -7.80 -34.58 -2.71
CA GLY A 158 -9.24 -34.66 -2.46
C GLY A 158 -9.61 -34.48 -0.98
N LEU A 159 -8.63 -34.29 -0.09
CA LEU A 159 -8.86 -34.07 1.34
C LEU A 159 -9.72 -32.84 1.59
N GLN A 160 -9.57 -31.80 0.76
CA GLN A 160 -10.44 -30.64 0.77
C GLN A 160 -11.92 -31.00 0.58
N GLY A 161 -12.22 -31.89 -0.38
CA GLY A 161 -13.58 -32.37 -0.62
C GLY A 161 -14.12 -33.15 0.58
N LEU A 162 -13.28 -33.98 1.21
CA LEU A 162 -13.66 -34.72 2.42
C LEU A 162 -13.96 -33.79 3.60
N VAL A 163 -13.09 -32.83 3.89
CA VAL A 163 -13.28 -31.84 4.96
C VAL A 163 -14.59 -31.06 4.79
N ARG A 164 -14.89 -30.65 3.54
CA ARG A 164 -16.12 -29.93 3.20
C ARG A 164 -17.37 -30.80 3.34
N ARG A 165 -17.34 -32.04 2.80
CA ARG A 165 -18.50 -32.97 2.85
C ARG A 165 -18.82 -33.44 4.25
N ALA A 166 -17.80 -33.83 5.01
CA ALA A 166 -17.98 -34.30 6.39
C ALA A 166 -18.24 -33.16 7.38
N GLY A 167 -18.17 -31.90 6.94
CA GLY A 167 -18.56 -30.76 7.76
C GLY A 167 -17.66 -30.52 8.97
N LEU A 168 -16.40 -30.99 8.94
CA LEU A 168 -15.46 -30.91 10.07
C LEU A 168 -15.28 -29.48 10.59
N LEU A 169 -15.37 -28.49 9.70
CA LEU A 169 -15.17 -27.08 10.03
C LEU A 169 -16.45 -26.35 10.46
N ARG A 170 -17.62 -27.01 10.51
CA ARG A 170 -18.90 -26.36 10.89
C ARG A 170 -18.85 -25.71 12.28
N ARG A 171 -18.10 -26.28 13.22
CA ARG A 171 -17.91 -25.72 14.57
C ARG A 171 -16.99 -24.50 14.62
N PHE A 172 -16.28 -24.21 13.53
CA PHE A 172 -15.28 -23.14 13.42
C PHE A 172 -15.58 -22.25 12.21
N PRO A 173 -16.64 -21.41 12.25
CA PRO A 173 -17.15 -20.69 11.08
C PRO A 173 -16.11 -19.78 10.41
N ARG A 174 -15.21 -19.17 11.19
CA ARG A 174 -14.11 -18.37 10.63
C ARG A 174 -13.15 -19.21 9.80
N LEU A 175 -12.74 -20.37 10.33
CA LEU A 175 -11.85 -21.29 9.63
C LEU A 175 -12.54 -21.89 8.40
N GLN A 176 -13.83 -22.20 8.50
CA GLN A 176 -14.63 -22.64 7.36
C GLN A 176 -14.69 -21.57 6.26
N THR A 177 -14.85 -20.29 6.61
CA THR A 177 -14.83 -19.20 5.64
C THR A 177 -13.45 -19.02 5.02
N MET A 178 -12.38 -19.05 5.83
CA MET A 178 -11.01 -19.00 5.31
C MET A 178 -10.71 -20.16 4.35
N GLU A 179 -11.11 -21.39 4.70
CA GLU A 179 -10.94 -22.58 3.86
C GLU A 179 -11.73 -22.47 2.55
N ARG A 180 -12.95 -21.92 2.59
CA ARG A 180 -13.77 -21.69 1.39
C ARG A 180 -13.16 -20.65 0.45
N LEU A 181 -12.46 -19.66 0.99
CA LEU A 181 -11.80 -18.59 0.24
C LEU A 181 -10.43 -19.01 -0.32
N ILE A 182 -9.97 -20.23 -0.05
CA ILE A 182 -8.72 -20.74 -0.64
C ILE A 182 -8.89 -20.80 -2.17
N PRO A 183 -8.04 -20.09 -2.95
CA PRO A 183 -8.10 -20.15 -4.41
C PRO A 183 -7.67 -21.53 -4.92
N VAL A 184 -8.20 -21.95 -6.07
CA VAL A 184 -7.73 -23.15 -6.76
C VAL A 184 -6.29 -22.90 -7.23
N LEU A 185 -5.34 -23.67 -6.70
CA LEU A 185 -3.93 -23.47 -7.02
C LEU A 185 -3.53 -24.28 -8.26
N GLY A 186 -3.12 -23.57 -9.31
CA GLY A 186 -2.56 -24.15 -10.52
C GLY A 186 -1.15 -24.75 -10.31
N PRO A 187 -0.51 -25.23 -11.38
CA PRO A 187 0.89 -25.60 -11.36
C PRO A 187 1.77 -24.44 -10.92
N MET A 188 2.45 -24.60 -9.79
CA MET A 188 3.52 -23.69 -9.39
C MET A 188 4.66 -23.86 -10.38
N THR A 189 4.77 -22.94 -11.33
CA THR A 189 5.85 -22.94 -12.30
C THR A 189 7.15 -22.54 -11.60
N ASN A 190 8.15 -23.42 -11.61
CA ASN A 190 9.54 -23.08 -11.33
C ASN A 190 10.15 -22.33 -12.52
N GLY A 191 9.46 -21.30 -13.03
CA GLY A 191 10.00 -20.48 -14.11
C GLY A 191 11.35 -19.95 -13.66
N ARG A 192 12.40 -20.17 -14.47
CA ARG A 192 13.73 -19.64 -14.18
C ARG A 192 13.57 -18.14 -13.97
N ALA A 193 13.87 -17.67 -12.75
CA ALA A 193 13.70 -16.27 -12.41
C ALA A 193 14.51 -15.45 -13.41
N LEU A 194 13.84 -14.58 -14.16
CA LEU A 194 14.53 -13.60 -14.98
C LEU A 194 15.37 -12.76 -14.03
N ARG A 195 16.65 -12.59 -14.34
CA ARG A 195 17.55 -11.71 -13.59
C ARG A 195 17.66 -10.35 -14.25
N GLU A 196 17.65 -10.37 -15.57
CA GLU A 196 17.71 -9.21 -16.42
C GLU A 196 17.04 -9.51 -17.76
N ALA A 197 16.71 -8.45 -18.49
CA ALA A 197 16.34 -8.49 -19.90
C ALA A 197 16.96 -7.30 -20.63
N ALA A 198 17.58 -7.60 -21.77
CA ALA A 198 18.11 -6.57 -22.66
C ALA A 198 16.97 -5.79 -23.33
N PRO A 199 17.15 -4.48 -23.58
CA PRO A 199 16.19 -3.69 -24.34
C PRO A 199 16.11 -4.19 -25.79
N HIS A 200 14.93 -4.06 -26.39
CA HIS A 200 14.75 -4.22 -27.82
C HIS A 200 15.03 -2.88 -28.51
N GLY A 201 16.05 -2.84 -29.37
CA GLY A 201 16.48 -1.61 -30.03
C GLY A 201 17.29 -0.68 -29.12
N PRO A 202 17.30 0.64 -29.38
CA PRO A 202 18.05 1.61 -28.58
C PRO A 202 17.63 1.60 -27.11
N CYS A 203 18.62 1.57 -26.21
CA CYS A 203 18.38 1.55 -24.78
C CYS A 203 17.90 2.94 -24.31
N ARG A 204 16.65 3.03 -23.84
CA ARG A 204 16.05 4.27 -23.29
C ARG A 204 16.45 4.55 -21.85
N GLY A 205 16.86 3.52 -21.13
CA GLY A 205 17.20 3.59 -19.71
C GLY A 205 17.19 2.22 -19.06
N THR A 206 17.67 2.15 -17.83
CA THR A 206 17.68 0.98 -16.98
C THR A 206 16.58 1.09 -15.92
N VAL A 207 15.74 0.06 -15.82
CA VAL A 207 14.65 -0.02 -14.85
C VAL A 207 14.85 -1.20 -13.91
N ALA A 208 14.71 -0.98 -12.61
CA ALA A 208 14.67 -2.04 -11.62
C ALA A 208 13.21 -2.48 -11.38
N LEU A 209 12.90 -3.76 -11.58
CA LEU A 209 11.57 -4.29 -11.26
C LEU A 209 11.53 -4.79 -9.81
N LEU A 210 10.61 -4.24 -9.02
CA LEU A 210 10.18 -4.85 -7.76
C LEU A 210 9.20 -5.99 -8.07
N THR A 211 9.62 -7.23 -7.81
CA THR A 211 8.84 -8.45 -8.08
C THR A 211 7.69 -8.67 -7.10
N GLY A 212 7.77 -8.06 -5.92
CA GLY A 212 6.80 -8.20 -4.83
C GLY A 212 6.90 -9.56 -4.11
N CYS A 213 6.57 -9.59 -2.82
CA CYS A 213 6.66 -10.81 -2.01
C CYS A 213 5.60 -11.86 -2.38
N VAL A 214 4.33 -11.45 -2.44
CA VAL A 214 3.21 -12.34 -2.77
C VAL A 214 3.13 -12.62 -4.26
N GLN A 215 3.30 -11.57 -5.08
CA GLN A 215 3.16 -11.67 -6.53
C GLN A 215 4.23 -12.56 -7.16
N ALA A 216 5.48 -12.49 -6.69
CA ALA A 216 6.54 -13.37 -7.18
C ALA A 216 6.23 -14.87 -7.03
N VAL A 217 5.33 -15.23 -6.11
CA VAL A 217 4.96 -16.63 -5.87
C VAL A 217 3.62 -16.98 -6.51
N LEU A 218 2.59 -16.12 -6.40
CA LEU A 218 1.24 -16.40 -6.88
C LEU A 218 1.02 -16.05 -8.35
N PHE A 219 1.70 -15.02 -8.86
CA PHE A 219 1.51 -14.49 -10.21
C PHE A 219 2.86 -14.20 -10.90
N PRO A 220 3.81 -15.17 -10.95
CA PRO A 220 5.12 -14.97 -11.57
C PRO A 220 5.03 -14.60 -13.06
N GLU A 221 3.97 -15.01 -13.75
CA GLU A 221 3.69 -14.65 -15.14
C GLU A 221 3.46 -13.15 -15.33
N VAL A 222 2.88 -12.45 -14.35
CA VAL A 222 2.70 -11.00 -14.40
C VAL A 222 4.07 -10.31 -14.39
N ASN A 223 4.97 -10.72 -13.49
CA ASN A 223 6.35 -10.20 -13.48
C ASN A 223 7.07 -10.49 -14.80
N ARG A 224 6.92 -11.71 -15.34
CA ARG A 224 7.51 -12.05 -16.64
C ARG A 224 6.96 -11.18 -17.77
N ALA A 225 5.64 -10.98 -17.84
CA ALA A 225 5.00 -10.12 -18.83
C ALA A 225 5.46 -8.67 -18.70
N THR A 226 5.59 -8.15 -17.47
CA THR A 226 6.15 -6.82 -17.20
C THR A 226 7.57 -6.68 -17.74
N VAL A 227 8.47 -7.63 -17.46
CA VAL A 227 9.84 -7.61 -17.97
C VAL A 227 9.86 -7.59 -19.50
N LEU A 228 9.08 -8.46 -20.14
CA LEU A 228 9.03 -8.57 -21.61
C LEU A 228 8.47 -7.30 -22.26
N LEU A 229 7.43 -6.70 -21.69
CA LEU A 229 6.85 -5.47 -22.21
C LEU A 229 7.78 -4.27 -22.06
N LEU A 230 8.45 -4.12 -20.92
CA LEU A 230 9.43 -3.06 -20.69
C LEU A 230 10.66 -3.22 -21.60
N ALA A 231 11.17 -4.44 -21.76
CA ALA A 231 12.23 -4.73 -22.71
C ALA A 231 11.82 -4.36 -24.13
N ARG A 232 10.59 -4.70 -24.55
CA ARG A 232 10.05 -4.33 -25.87
C ARG A 232 9.83 -2.83 -26.03
N ALA A 233 9.56 -2.11 -24.95
CA ALA A 233 9.49 -0.63 -24.92
C ALA A 233 10.88 0.04 -25.00
N GLY A 234 11.97 -0.74 -24.99
CA GLY A 234 13.34 -0.24 -25.13
C GLY A 234 14.08 -0.03 -23.80
N PHE A 235 13.57 -0.56 -22.69
CA PHE A 235 14.25 -0.48 -21.39
C PHE A 235 15.12 -1.70 -21.12
N ARG A 236 16.31 -1.48 -20.54
CA ARG A 236 17.06 -2.54 -19.88
C ARG A 236 16.37 -2.83 -18.55
N VAL A 237 15.92 -4.05 -18.34
CA VAL A 237 15.24 -4.44 -17.10
C VAL A 237 16.19 -5.23 -16.24
N VAL A 238 16.35 -4.83 -14.98
CA VAL A 238 17.10 -5.57 -13.97
C VAL A 238 16.19 -5.96 -12.82
N ILE A 239 16.43 -7.13 -12.23
CA ILE A 239 15.71 -7.61 -11.05
C ILE A 239 16.72 -7.74 -9.91
N PRO A 240 16.81 -6.75 -9.00
CA PRO A 240 17.79 -6.76 -7.92
C PRO A 240 17.61 -7.98 -7.00
N GLU A 241 18.64 -8.82 -6.84
CA GLU A 241 18.56 -10.05 -6.03
C GLU A 241 18.38 -9.77 -4.53
N GLY A 242 18.89 -8.63 -4.07
CA GLY A 242 18.81 -8.20 -2.67
C GLY A 242 17.43 -7.69 -2.25
N GLN A 243 16.50 -7.44 -3.18
CA GLN A 243 15.19 -6.88 -2.85
C GLN A 243 14.40 -7.78 -1.88
N ARG A 244 13.55 -7.15 -1.09
CA ARG A 244 12.66 -7.78 -0.11
C ARG A 244 11.23 -7.28 -0.32
N CYS A 245 10.31 -7.70 0.56
CA CYS A 245 8.98 -7.12 0.63
C CYS A 245 9.05 -5.58 0.68
N CYS A 246 8.12 -4.89 0.02
CA CYS A 246 8.04 -3.43 0.03
C CYS A 246 7.70 -2.82 1.40
N GLY A 247 7.21 -3.63 2.35
CA GLY A 247 6.82 -3.18 3.69
C GLY A 247 5.34 -2.80 3.84
N ALA A 248 4.57 -2.67 2.75
CA ALA A 248 3.16 -2.25 2.80
C ALA A 248 2.30 -3.06 3.78
N LEU A 249 2.45 -4.39 3.79
CA LEU A 249 1.73 -5.28 4.70
C LEU A 249 2.04 -4.98 6.18
N HIS A 250 3.29 -4.66 6.49
CA HIS A 250 3.72 -4.34 7.85
C HIS A 250 3.20 -2.98 8.30
N LEU A 251 3.23 -1.98 7.41
CA LEU A 251 2.63 -0.66 7.66
C LEU A 251 1.14 -0.77 7.98
N HIS A 252 0.39 -1.54 7.18
CA HIS A 252 -1.04 -1.73 7.40
C HIS A 252 -1.35 -2.49 8.70
N TRP A 253 -0.46 -3.39 9.12
CA TRP A 253 -0.56 -4.10 10.41
C TRP A 253 -0.21 -3.20 11.61
N GLY A 254 0.55 -2.12 11.40
CA GLY A 254 1.11 -1.26 12.43
C GLY A 254 2.56 -1.62 12.82
N ASP A 255 3.19 -2.60 12.18
CA ASP A 255 4.61 -2.95 12.40
C ASP A 255 5.52 -2.03 11.58
N ARG A 256 5.58 -0.76 11.98
CA ARG A 256 6.37 0.26 11.28
C ARG A 256 7.86 -0.01 11.33
N GLU A 257 8.37 -0.61 12.40
CA GLU A 257 9.80 -0.90 12.51
C GLU A 257 10.23 -1.98 11.51
N ALA A 258 9.45 -3.05 11.35
CA ALA A 258 9.71 -4.03 10.31
C ALA A 258 9.62 -3.42 8.92
N ALA A 259 8.64 -2.54 8.68
CA ALA A 259 8.53 -1.82 7.41
C ALA A 259 9.78 -0.97 7.13
N ARG A 260 10.31 -0.25 8.14
CA ARG A 260 11.54 0.54 8.01
C ARG A 260 12.76 -0.33 7.70
N ARG A 261 12.91 -1.48 8.37
CA ARG A 261 14.01 -2.42 8.08
C ARG A 261 13.94 -2.92 6.63
N LEU A 262 12.76 -3.31 6.17
CA LEU A 262 12.54 -3.74 4.79
C LEU A 262 12.83 -2.62 3.77
N ALA A 263 12.39 -1.39 4.07
CA ALA A 263 12.66 -0.24 3.22
C ALA A 263 14.16 0.03 3.10
N ARG A 264 14.92 0.00 4.20
CA ARG A 264 16.39 0.17 4.18
C ARG A 264 17.07 -0.90 3.32
N THR A 265 16.70 -2.18 3.51
CA THR A 265 17.24 -3.25 2.66
C THR A 265 16.92 -3.04 1.18
N ASN A 266 15.73 -2.54 0.84
CA ASN A 266 15.39 -2.24 -0.54
C ASN A 266 16.17 -1.02 -1.08
N VAL A 267 16.41 0.00 -0.27
CA VAL A 267 17.26 1.16 -0.63
C VAL A 267 18.69 0.72 -0.93
N GLU A 268 19.24 -0.19 -0.12
CA GLU A 268 20.57 -0.76 -0.34
C GLU A 268 20.63 -1.69 -1.56
N ALA A 269 19.61 -2.52 -1.75
CA ALA A 269 19.58 -3.52 -2.82
C ALA A 269 19.30 -2.91 -4.20
N ILE A 270 18.45 -1.89 -4.26
CA ILE A 270 18.07 -1.21 -5.50
C ILE A 270 19.08 -0.09 -5.72
N GLY A 271 20.15 -0.43 -6.46
CA GLY A 271 21.21 0.51 -6.82
C GLY A 271 20.74 1.65 -7.74
N ASN A 272 21.70 2.36 -8.33
CA ASN A 272 21.39 3.49 -9.18
C ASN A 272 20.80 3.05 -10.53
N VAL A 273 19.50 3.26 -10.69
CA VAL A 273 18.74 3.03 -11.93
C VAL A 273 17.94 4.27 -12.30
N ASP A 274 17.49 4.38 -13.54
CA ASP A 274 16.68 5.51 -13.99
C ASP A 274 15.29 5.47 -13.33
N TRP A 275 14.66 4.29 -13.32
CA TRP A 275 13.34 4.09 -12.74
C TRP A 275 13.24 2.79 -11.94
N ILE A 276 12.35 2.81 -10.95
CA ILE A 276 11.98 1.62 -10.17
C ILE A 276 10.53 1.31 -10.48
N VAL A 277 10.31 0.19 -11.13
CA VAL A 277 8.99 -0.21 -11.59
C VAL A 277 8.34 -1.12 -10.58
N THR A 278 7.10 -0.79 -10.23
CA THR A 278 6.19 -1.69 -9.53
C THR A 278 5.00 -1.99 -10.44
N ASN A 279 4.49 -3.22 -10.38
CA ASN A 279 3.25 -3.64 -11.04
C ASN A 279 2.19 -4.09 -10.03
N ALA A 280 2.42 -3.77 -8.75
CA ALA A 280 1.50 -4.00 -7.64
C ALA A 280 1.28 -2.68 -6.91
N ALA A 281 0.04 -2.16 -6.98
CA ALA A 281 -0.31 -0.82 -6.52
C ALA A 281 0.12 -0.50 -5.07
N GLY A 282 -0.09 -1.43 -4.14
CA GLY A 282 0.30 -1.24 -2.74
C GLY A 282 1.82 -1.20 -2.53
N CYS A 283 2.60 -1.91 -3.35
CA CYS A 283 4.05 -1.79 -3.33
C CYS A 283 4.51 -0.42 -3.81
N GLY A 284 3.93 0.07 -4.91
CA GLY A 284 4.25 1.39 -5.45
C GLY A 284 3.94 2.52 -4.46
N THR A 285 2.76 2.51 -3.80
CA THR A 285 2.45 3.50 -2.76
C THR A 285 3.43 3.46 -1.61
N ALA A 286 3.74 2.27 -1.06
CA ALA A 286 4.68 2.16 0.05
C ALA A 286 6.08 2.65 -0.33
N MET A 287 6.59 2.29 -1.50
CA MET A 287 7.93 2.69 -1.94
C MET A 287 8.03 4.19 -2.26
N ARG A 288 6.97 4.80 -2.81
CA ARG A 288 6.89 6.27 -3.00
C ARG A 288 6.90 7.04 -1.68
N GLU A 289 6.63 6.37 -0.55
CA GLU A 289 6.65 6.97 0.79
C GLU A 289 7.91 6.62 1.59
N TYR A 290 8.91 5.95 1.00
CA TYR A 290 10.14 5.58 1.72
C TYR A 290 10.89 6.76 2.32
N GLY A 291 10.95 7.90 1.62
CA GLY A 291 11.54 9.11 2.18
C GLY A 291 10.87 9.53 3.49
N HIS A 292 9.53 9.51 3.56
CA HIS A 292 8.82 9.80 4.80
C HIS A 292 8.97 8.69 5.84
N LEU A 293 8.86 7.43 5.42
CA LEU A 293 8.99 6.27 6.31
C LEU A 293 10.35 6.19 6.99
N LEU A 294 11.40 6.72 6.36
CA LEU A 294 12.78 6.76 6.84
C LEU A 294 13.22 8.16 7.28
N ASP A 295 12.27 8.99 7.74
CA ASP A 295 12.52 10.31 8.36
C ASP A 295 13.35 11.28 7.49
N GLY A 296 13.13 11.26 6.18
CA GLY A 296 13.81 12.15 5.24
C GLY A 296 15.19 11.67 4.79
N ASP A 297 15.55 10.39 5.02
CA ASP A 297 16.79 9.81 4.51
C ASP A 297 16.97 10.12 3.00
N PRO A 298 18.08 10.78 2.59
CA PRO A 298 18.25 11.24 1.22
C PRO A 298 18.24 10.11 0.19
N ALA A 299 18.81 8.95 0.51
CA ALA A 299 18.83 7.80 -0.40
C ALA A 299 17.42 7.22 -0.58
N ALA A 300 16.64 7.12 0.50
CA ALA A 300 15.25 6.71 0.46
C ALA A 300 14.35 7.68 -0.31
N ALA A 301 14.56 9.00 -0.13
CA ALA A 301 13.84 10.03 -0.88
C ALA A 301 14.16 9.98 -2.38
N ALA A 302 15.44 9.84 -2.74
CA ALA A 302 15.88 9.69 -4.12
C ALA A 302 15.36 8.39 -4.77
N LEU A 303 15.27 7.31 -3.99
CA LEU A 303 14.63 6.07 -4.43
C LEU A 303 13.14 6.31 -4.69
N ALA A 304 12.41 6.85 -3.71
CA ALA A 304 10.98 7.10 -3.78
C ALA A 304 10.58 7.97 -4.99
N ALA A 305 11.38 8.98 -5.32
CA ALA A 305 11.15 9.87 -6.47
C ALA A 305 11.20 9.14 -7.83
N ARG A 306 11.94 8.03 -7.91
CA ARG A 306 12.11 7.20 -9.12
C ARG A 306 11.11 6.05 -9.22
N VAL A 307 10.26 5.85 -8.21
CA VAL A 307 9.24 4.80 -8.25
C VAL A 307 8.14 5.17 -9.24
N ARG A 308 7.82 4.25 -10.15
CA ARG A 308 6.72 4.35 -11.12
C ARG A 308 5.91 3.06 -11.12
N ASP A 309 4.61 3.18 -11.32
CA ASP A 309 3.79 2.07 -11.74
C ASP A 309 4.16 1.70 -13.18
N VAL A 310 4.12 0.40 -13.50
CA VAL A 310 4.41 -0.11 -14.84
C VAL A 310 3.56 0.57 -15.92
N SER A 311 2.32 0.93 -15.59
CA SER A 311 1.43 1.57 -16.54
C SER A 311 1.87 2.98 -16.94
N GLU A 312 2.51 3.74 -16.04
CA GLU A 312 3.02 5.08 -16.34
C GLU A 312 4.09 5.01 -17.44
N LEU A 313 5.12 4.18 -17.26
CA LEU A 313 6.20 4.05 -18.23
C LEU A 313 5.72 3.45 -19.56
N LEU A 314 4.83 2.45 -19.51
CA LEU A 314 4.30 1.85 -20.73
C LEU A 314 3.36 2.80 -21.47
N ALA A 315 2.62 3.69 -20.80
CA ALA A 315 1.74 4.64 -21.50
C ALA A 315 2.55 5.67 -22.30
N GLU A 316 3.74 6.05 -21.80
CA GLU A 316 4.66 6.96 -22.49
C GLU A 316 5.44 6.28 -23.64
N HIS A 317 5.68 4.98 -23.52
CA HIS A 317 6.54 4.22 -24.44
C HIS A 317 5.89 2.92 -24.91
N LEU A 318 4.60 2.99 -25.24
CA LEU A 318 3.80 1.82 -25.55
C LEU A 318 4.34 1.12 -26.81
N PRO A 319 4.76 -0.16 -26.72
CA PRO A 319 5.11 -0.91 -27.91
C PRO A 319 3.86 -1.14 -28.77
N GLU A 320 4.01 -1.07 -30.10
CA GLU A 320 2.91 -1.31 -31.02
C GLU A 320 2.22 -2.67 -30.76
N PRO A 321 0.89 -2.69 -30.59
CA PRO A 321 0.10 -3.90 -30.45
C PRO A 321 0.29 -4.79 -31.69
N ARG A 322 0.54 -6.09 -31.46
CA ARG A 322 0.72 -7.06 -32.56
C ARG A 322 -0.60 -7.62 -33.09
N HIS A 323 -1.64 -7.63 -32.26
CA HIS A 323 -2.90 -8.29 -32.53
C HIS A 323 -4.05 -7.44 -31.99
N ALA A 324 -5.19 -7.52 -32.66
CA ALA A 324 -6.45 -7.04 -32.12
C ALA A 324 -6.97 -8.01 -31.04
N LEU A 325 -7.65 -7.48 -30.02
CA LEU A 325 -8.33 -8.24 -28.99
C LEU A 325 -9.81 -7.83 -28.97
N PRO A 326 -10.69 -8.49 -29.76
CA PRO A 326 -12.13 -8.19 -29.83
C PRO A 326 -12.85 -8.69 -28.57
N LEU A 327 -12.60 -8.02 -27.44
CA LEU A 327 -13.11 -8.35 -26.12
C LEU A 327 -13.61 -7.09 -25.43
N THR A 328 -14.62 -7.24 -24.59
CA THR A 328 -15.03 -6.18 -23.65
C THR A 328 -14.46 -6.47 -22.28
N VAL A 329 -13.77 -5.51 -21.67
CA VAL A 329 -13.15 -5.68 -20.35
C VAL A 329 -13.60 -4.62 -19.34
N THR A 330 -13.79 -5.04 -18.10
CA THR A 330 -13.98 -4.10 -16.98
C THR A 330 -12.66 -3.92 -16.25
N TYR A 331 -12.15 -2.69 -16.21
CA TYR A 331 -10.97 -2.35 -15.44
C TYR A 331 -11.35 -2.05 -13.98
N HIS A 332 -10.72 -2.74 -13.04
CA HIS A 332 -10.85 -2.45 -11.61
C HIS A 332 -9.71 -1.53 -11.18
N ASP A 333 -10.06 -0.31 -10.76
CA ASP A 333 -9.12 0.66 -10.21
C ASP A 333 -8.61 0.24 -8.81
N PRO A 334 -7.32 -0.09 -8.66
CA PRO A 334 -6.77 -0.36 -7.34
C PRO A 334 -6.71 0.93 -6.52
N CYS A 335 -7.25 0.91 -5.30
CA CYS A 335 -7.31 2.09 -4.42
C CYS A 335 -5.93 2.75 -4.23
N HIS A 336 -4.89 1.95 -3.99
CA HIS A 336 -3.52 2.45 -3.82
C HIS A 336 -2.93 3.05 -5.09
N LEU A 337 -3.34 2.61 -6.28
CA LEU A 337 -2.88 3.20 -7.54
C LEU A 337 -3.55 4.56 -7.75
N VAL A 338 -4.88 4.60 -7.64
CA VAL A 338 -5.69 5.79 -7.92
C VAL A 338 -5.54 6.88 -6.87
N HIS A 339 -5.43 6.52 -5.60
CA HIS A 339 -5.39 7.49 -4.51
C HIS A 339 -3.98 7.67 -3.93
N GLY A 340 -3.27 6.56 -3.72
CA GLY A 340 -1.92 6.59 -3.13
C GLY A 340 -0.85 7.04 -4.13
N GLN A 341 -0.87 6.52 -5.35
CA GLN A 341 0.07 6.91 -6.41
C GLN A 341 -0.48 8.00 -7.34
N ARG A 342 -1.79 8.26 -7.28
CA ARG A 342 -2.51 9.22 -8.13
C ARG A 342 -2.44 8.90 -9.63
N VAL A 343 -2.35 7.61 -9.96
CA VAL A 343 -2.31 7.12 -11.35
C VAL A 343 -3.71 6.62 -11.73
N ARG A 344 -4.31 7.22 -12.76
CA ARG A 344 -5.67 6.91 -13.24
C ARG A 344 -5.74 6.65 -14.74
N GLU A 345 -5.16 7.56 -15.52
CA GLU A 345 -5.28 7.51 -16.98
C GLU A 345 -4.30 6.53 -17.63
N ALA A 346 -3.12 6.31 -17.06
CA ALA A 346 -2.09 5.47 -17.68
C ALA A 346 -2.59 4.03 -17.98
N PRO A 347 -3.24 3.30 -17.04
CA PRO A 347 -3.83 1.99 -17.35
C PRO A 347 -4.89 2.04 -18.46
N ARG A 348 -5.71 3.10 -18.48
CA ARG A 348 -6.78 3.26 -19.49
C ARG A 348 -6.23 3.59 -20.87
N ALA A 349 -5.20 4.43 -20.95
CA ALA A 349 -4.50 4.73 -22.19
C ALA A 349 -3.90 3.47 -22.82
N LEU A 350 -3.31 2.60 -22.00
CA LEU A 350 -2.80 1.30 -22.44
C LEU A 350 -3.90 0.38 -22.98
N LEU A 351 -5.04 0.29 -22.29
CA LEU A 351 -6.16 -0.54 -22.74
C LEU A 351 -6.76 0.00 -24.04
N ARG A 352 -7.00 1.31 -24.15
CA ARG A 352 -7.55 1.97 -25.35
C ARG A 352 -6.67 1.81 -26.58
N ALA A 353 -5.36 1.67 -26.39
CA ALA A 353 -4.43 1.49 -27.49
C ALA A 353 -4.47 0.08 -28.10
N ILE A 354 -5.13 -0.89 -27.46
CA ILE A 354 -5.25 -2.26 -27.98
C ILE A 354 -6.39 -2.29 -29.01
N PRO A 355 -6.13 -2.61 -30.29
CA PRO A 355 -7.16 -2.62 -31.32
C PRO A 355 -8.27 -3.63 -30.98
N GLY A 356 -9.53 -3.21 -31.13
CA GLY A 356 -10.70 -4.06 -30.89
C GLY A 356 -11.07 -4.28 -29.42
N LEU A 357 -10.28 -3.78 -28.47
CA LEU A 357 -10.61 -3.88 -27.04
C LEU A 357 -11.62 -2.78 -26.68
N ALA A 358 -12.73 -3.18 -26.05
CA ALA A 358 -13.81 -2.31 -25.60
C ALA A 358 -13.91 -2.19 -24.07
#